data_AF-A0A534MVD3-F1
#
_entry.id   AF-A0A534MVD3-F1
#
_cell.length_a   1.000
_cell.length_b   1.000
_cell.length_c   1.000
_cell.angle_alpha   90.00
_cell.angle_beta   90.00
_cell.angle_gamma   90.00
#
_symmetry.space_group_name_H-M   'P 1'
#
loop_
_entity.id
_entity.type
_entity.pdbx_description
1 polymer ?
#
loop_
_entity_poly.entity_id
_entity_poly.type
_entity_poly.pdbx_seq_one_letter_code
_entity_poly.pdbx_strand_id
1 'polypeptide(L)'
;MKESTFSVREADRGRSGGNGLSGGSETRITTQIGGHSDAFFQDLKIRIHRKLIDTIDLSKLSTMEMEMVKVEIRRILEELVMAESLPLSRVDRDRLVTEVQHEVFGLGPLETLMKDPEVTDILVNNHSQVYVERYGKLEKTEVRFRDDAHLMQIIERIVSRVGRRVDESSPMVDARLPDGSRVNAIIPPLALDGPILSIRRFGAEPLTMKDLVQLNSVPEQIAEVLKACVRSRLNVLISGGTGAGKTTLLNCISNYIPDNERIVTIEDSAELKLQQEHIVRLETRPANIEGSGMVTQRELVRNALRMRPDRIIVGEVRGGEALDMMQAMNTGHDGSIST
;
A
#
# COMPACT_ATOMS: atom_id res chain seq x y z
N MET A 1 -18.35 -26.41 -35.71
CA MET A 1 -17.86 -27.63 -36.39
C MET A 1 -17.05 -27.23 -37.61
N LYS A 2 -15.73 -27.43 -37.56
CA LYS A 2 -14.84 -27.79 -38.68
C LYS A 2 -13.44 -27.91 -38.08
N GLU A 3 -13.07 -29.12 -37.72
CA GLU A 3 -11.75 -29.45 -37.18
C GLU A 3 -10.73 -29.46 -38.33
N SER A 4 -9.48 -29.10 -38.03
CA SER A 4 -8.35 -29.19 -38.94
C SER A 4 -7.21 -29.94 -38.26
N THR A 5 -7.31 -31.26 -38.25
CA THR A 5 -6.30 -32.17 -37.70
C THR A 5 -5.18 -32.36 -38.72
N PHE A 6 -3.93 -32.05 -38.34
CA PHE A 6 -2.75 -32.37 -39.14
C PHE A 6 -1.98 -33.56 -38.54
N SER A 7 -1.56 -34.49 -39.39
CA SER A 7 -1.01 -35.78 -39.00
C SER A 7 0.52 -35.82 -38.94
N VAL A 8 1.02 -36.71 -38.08
CA VAL A 8 2.44 -37.04 -37.88
C VAL A 8 3.01 -37.80 -39.10
N ARG A 9 4.30 -37.59 -39.39
CA ARG A 9 5.18 -38.61 -39.99
C ARG A 9 6.53 -38.65 -39.28
N GLU A 10 6.94 -39.85 -38.89
CA GLU A 10 8.22 -40.20 -38.26
C GLU A 10 9.25 -40.76 -39.28
N ALA A 11 10.42 -41.12 -38.75
CA ALA A 11 11.42 -42.09 -39.24
C ALA A 11 12.61 -41.50 -40.07
N ASP A 12 13.86 -41.98 -39.95
CA ASP A 12 14.40 -43.03 -39.05
C ASP A 12 15.91 -42.91 -38.73
N ARG A 13 16.31 -43.58 -37.64
CA ARG A 13 17.61 -44.16 -37.19
C ARG A 13 18.97 -43.86 -37.89
N GLY A 14 20.01 -43.72 -37.03
CA GLY A 14 21.41 -44.10 -37.29
C GLY A 14 22.26 -44.16 -35.99
N ARG A 15 23.13 -45.16 -35.78
CA ARG A 15 23.80 -45.50 -34.49
C ARG A 15 25.35 -45.52 -34.56
N SER A 16 26.01 -45.50 -33.39
CA SER A 16 27.45 -45.80 -33.08
C SER A 16 28.53 -44.84 -33.66
N GLY A 17 29.71 -44.56 -33.06
CA GLY A 17 30.36 -44.98 -31.79
C GLY A 17 31.75 -45.64 -32.02
N GLY A 18 32.87 -45.32 -31.34
CA GLY A 18 33.17 -44.37 -30.23
C GLY A 18 34.68 -44.41 -29.81
N ASN A 19 35.05 -43.82 -28.66
CA ASN A 19 36.42 -43.65 -28.08
C ASN A 19 37.36 -42.65 -28.81
N GLY A 20 38.25 -41.88 -28.14
CA GLY A 20 38.48 -41.65 -26.70
C GLY A 20 39.76 -40.83 -26.42
N LEU A 21 39.99 -40.39 -25.17
CA LEU A 21 41.18 -39.67 -24.63
C LEU A 21 41.31 -38.18 -25.06
N SER A 22 41.77 -37.20 -24.25
CA SER A 22 42.29 -37.18 -22.86
C SER A 22 42.31 -35.77 -22.24
N GLY A 23 42.17 -35.67 -20.91
CA GLY A 23 42.85 -34.67 -20.06
C GLY A 23 42.31 -33.23 -20.01
N GLY A 24 41.93 -32.75 -18.82
CA GLY A 24 41.60 -31.34 -18.59
C GLY A 24 40.53 -31.08 -17.52
N SER A 25 40.72 -31.57 -16.29
CA SER A 25 39.79 -31.32 -15.18
C SER A 25 39.98 -29.93 -14.57
N GLU A 26 39.54 -28.89 -15.27
CA GLU A 26 39.30 -27.57 -14.65
C GLU A 26 37.98 -27.59 -13.87
N THR A 27 38.05 -28.04 -12.62
CA THR A 27 36.97 -27.84 -11.65
C THR A 27 36.81 -26.35 -11.39
N ARG A 28 35.91 -25.69 -12.15
CA ARG A 28 35.46 -24.33 -11.83
C ARG A 28 34.72 -24.38 -10.49
N ILE A 29 35.45 -24.03 -9.43
CA ILE A 29 34.87 -23.77 -8.12
C ILE A 29 34.00 -22.52 -8.27
N THR A 30 32.71 -22.72 -8.56
CA THR A 30 31.70 -21.68 -8.40
C THR A 30 31.53 -21.41 -6.92
N THR A 31 32.25 -20.42 -6.42
CA THR A 31 32.11 -19.90 -5.06
C THR A 31 30.66 -19.46 -4.86
N GLN A 32 29.86 -20.31 -4.21
CA GLN A 32 28.53 -19.91 -3.73
C GLN A 32 28.73 -18.84 -2.66
N ILE A 33 28.47 -17.59 -3.03
CA ILE A 33 28.32 -16.50 -2.08
C ILE A 33 27.06 -16.82 -1.28
N GLY A 34 27.25 -17.17 -0.01
CA GLY A 34 26.18 -17.72 0.83
C GLY A 34 25.11 -16.68 1.17
N GLY A 35 24.04 -16.65 0.41
CA GLY A 35 22.74 -16.19 0.89
C GLY A 35 22.12 -17.29 1.75
N HIS A 36 21.92 -17.03 3.03
CA HIS A 36 21.06 -17.90 3.86
C HIS A 36 19.63 -17.85 3.29
N SER A 37 18.91 -18.97 3.29
CA SER A 37 17.51 -19.01 2.86
C SER A 37 16.67 -18.02 3.68
N ASP A 38 15.82 -17.21 3.05
CA ASP A 38 15.01 -16.20 3.75
C ASP A 38 14.14 -16.82 4.86
N ALA A 39 13.72 -18.09 4.71
CA ALA A 39 13.02 -18.83 5.76
C ALA A 39 13.86 -18.98 7.05
N PHE A 40 15.14 -19.34 6.92
CA PHE A 40 16.07 -19.43 8.05
C PHE A 40 16.28 -18.06 8.71
N PHE A 41 16.29 -16.99 7.92
CA PHE A 41 16.41 -15.62 8.43
C PHE A 41 15.16 -15.21 9.25
N GLN A 42 13.95 -15.52 8.77
CA GLN A 42 12.71 -15.27 9.53
C GLN A 42 12.67 -16.09 10.84
N ASP A 43 13.02 -17.37 10.81
CA ASP A 43 13.07 -18.23 12.00
C ASP A 43 14.09 -17.76 13.04
N LEU A 44 15.23 -17.22 12.59
CA LEU A 44 16.22 -16.61 13.47
C LEU A 44 15.71 -15.31 14.10
N LYS A 45 15.07 -14.45 13.29
CA LYS A 45 14.46 -13.20 13.78
C LYS A 45 13.43 -13.46 14.88
N ILE A 46 12.51 -14.40 14.67
CA ILE A 46 11.50 -14.78 15.68
C ILE A 46 12.16 -15.23 16.99
N ARG A 47 13.26 -16.00 16.92
CA ARG A 47 14.01 -16.44 18.11
C ARG A 47 14.73 -15.30 18.83
N ILE A 48 15.39 -14.39 18.09
CA ILE A 48 16.06 -13.22 18.68
C ILE A 48 15.04 -12.27 19.32
N HIS A 49 13.93 -11.98 18.65
CA HIS A 49 12.87 -11.13 19.21
C HIS A 49 12.28 -11.71 20.50
N ARG A 50 12.07 -13.04 20.56
CA ARG A 50 11.61 -13.70 21.79
C ARG A 50 12.62 -13.53 22.93
N LYS A 51 13.91 -13.82 22.68
CA LYS A 51 14.98 -13.60 23.66
C LYS A 51 15.07 -12.14 24.11
N LEU A 52 14.84 -11.18 23.21
CA LEU A 52 14.82 -9.77 23.53
C LEU A 52 13.69 -9.45 24.53
N ILE A 53 12.46 -9.90 24.28
CA ILE A 53 11.34 -9.72 25.23
C ILE A 53 11.67 -10.34 26.59
N ASP A 54 12.20 -11.56 26.60
CA ASP A 54 12.56 -12.28 27.83
C ASP A 54 13.71 -11.59 28.61
N THR A 55 14.51 -10.73 27.94
CA THR A 55 15.67 -10.02 28.51
C THR A 55 15.34 -8.57 28.90
N ILE A 56 14.32 -7.95 28.31
CA ILE A 56 13.97 -6.54 28.57
C ILE A 56 13.26 -6.38 29.92
N ASP A 57 13.89 -5.59 30.79
CA ASP A 57 13.28 -5.09 32.00
C ASP A 57 12.46 -3.82 31.70
N LEU A 58 11.15 -4.00 31.48
CA LEU A 58 10.19 -2.92 31.20
C LEU A 58 10.21 -1.81 32.26
N SER A 59 10.59 -2.11 33.50
CA SER A 59 10.65 -1.10 34.57
C SER A 59 11.72 -0.03 34.30
N LYS A 60 12.85 -0.42 33.68
CA LYS A 60 13.97 0.48 33.36
C LYS A 60 13.70 1.34 32.13
N LEU A 61 12.95 0.83 31.16
CA LEU A 61 12.67 1.56 29.92
C LEU A 61 11.62 2.66 30.09
N SER A 62 10.75 2.54 31.11
CA SER A 62 9.64 3.48 31.34
C SER A 62 10.05 4.90 31.77
N THR A 63 11.30 5.09 32.19
CA THR A 63 11.84 6.37 32.68
C THR A 63 12.81 7.05 31.71
N MET A 64 13.08 6.43 30.56
CA MET A 64 14.08 6.88 29.58
C MET A 64 13.43 7.55 28.37
N GLU A 65 14.12 8.53 27.77
CA GLU A 65 13.68 9.10 26.48
C GLU A 65 13.75 8.06 25.35
N MET A 66 12.83 8.15 24.38
CA MET A 66 12.65 7.12 23.36
C MET A 66 13.90 6.84 22.50
N GLU A 67 14.74 7.86 22.25
CA GLU A 67 16.02 7.65 21.54
C GLU A 67 17.03 6.86 22.38
N MET A 68 17.09 7.11 23.70
CA MET A 68 17.94 6.33 24.61
C MET A 68 17.47 4.88 24.71
N VAL A 69 16.15 4.65 24.71
CA VAL A 69 15.55 3.30 24.70
C VAL A 69 15.91 2.55 23.40
N LYS A 70 15.90 3.22 22.24
CA LYS A 70 16.33 2.61 20.97
C LYS A 70 17.80 2.20 20.98
N VAL A 71 18.69 3.05 21.53
CA VAL A 71 20.13 2.78 21.63
C VAL A 71 20.39 1.57 22.54
N GLU A 72 19.76 1.52 23.71
CA GLU A 72 19.94 0.41 24.65
C GLU A 72 19.39 -0.92 24.12
N ILE A 73 18.22 -0.90 23.46
CA ILE A 73 17.68 -2.11 22.79
C ILE A 73 18.59 -2.54 21.63
N ARG A 74 19.23 -1.61 20.91
CA ARG A 74 20.22 -1.95 19.88
C ARG A 74 21.39 -2.74 20.48
N ARG A 75 21.95 -2.25 21.60
CA ARG A 75 23.08 -2.88 22.30
C ARG A 75 22.74 -4.30 22.74
N ILE A 76 21.57 -4.50 23.36
CA ILE A 76 21.10 -5.82 23.79
C ILE A 76 20.90 -6.75 22.58
N LEU A 77 20.37 -6.25 21.46
CA LEU A 77 20.22 -7.04 20.24
C LEU A 77 21.55 -7.46 19.63
N GLU A 78 22.53 -6.57 19.56
CA GLU A 78 23.87 -6.89 19.09
C GLU A 78 24.53 -7.99 19.97
N GLU A 79 24.36 -7.92 21.29
CA GLU A 79 24.81 -8.95 22.24
C GLU A 79 24.11 -10.30 22.03
N LEU A 80 22.78 -10.31 21.88
CA LEU A 80 21.98 -11.53 21.63
C LEU A 80 22.34 -12.19 20.29
N VAL A 81 22.57 -11.40 19.24
CA VAL A 81 22.97 -11.88 17.91
C VAL A 81 24.40 -12.42 17.91
N MET A 82 25.32 -11.85 18.70
CA MET A 82 26.65 -12.42 18.88
C MET A 82 26.60 -13.76 19.64
N ALA A 83 25.73 -13.89 20.64
CA ALA A 83 25.61 -15.11 21.46
C ALA A 83 25.11 -16.35 20.69
N GLU A 84 24.27 -16.19 19.65
CA GLU A 84 23.79 -17.31 18.81
C GLU A 84 24.91 -18.06 18.05
N SER A 85 26.13 -17.51 17.96
CA SER A 85 27.30 -18.19 17.34
C SER A 85 27.09 -18.61 15.87
N LEU A 86 26.19 -17.93 15.15
CA LEU A 86 25.85 -18.25 13.76
C LEU A 86 26.79 -17.59 12.73
N PRO A 87 27.08 -18.26 11.60
CA PRO A 87 27.87 -17.72 10.49
C PRO A 87 27.05 -16.75 9.62
N LEU A 88 26.58 -15.67 10.24
CA LEU A 88 26.00 -14.51 9.55
C LEU A 88 27.09 -13.53 9.11
N SER A 89 26.95 -12.94 7.92
CA SER A 89 27.78 -11.81 7.52
C SER A 89 27.49 -10.58 8.40
N ARG A 90 28.36 -9.56 8.37
CA ARG A 90 28.08 -8.29 9.06
C ARG A 90 26.78 -7.65 8.57
N VAL A 91 26.52 -7.70 7.26
CA VAL A 91 25.32 -7.16 6.63
C VAL A 91 24.06 -7.86 7.13
N ASP A 92 24.08 -9.20 7.25
CA ASP A 92 22.93 -9.96 7.77
C ASP A 92 22.66 -9.67 9.24
N ARG A 93 23.71 -9.44 10.04
CA ARG A 93 23.57 -9.05 11.46
C ARG A 93 22.96 -7.66 11.60
N ASP A 94 23.46 -6.68 10.85
CA ASP A 94 22.91 -5.32 10.86
C ASP A 94 21.46 -5.29 10.37
N ARG A 95 21.13 -6.06 9.33
CA ARG A 95 19.75 -6.28 8.86
C ARG A 95 18.88 -6.88 9.96
N LEU A 96 19.34 -7.93 10.64
CA LEU A 96 18.60 -8.63 11.69
C LEU A 96 18.32 -7.71 12.89
N VAL A 97 19.32 -6.95 13.37
CA VAL A 97 19.14 -5.95 14.44
C VAL A 97 18.12 -4.90 14.02
N THR A 98 18.20 -4.39 12.78
CA THR A 98 17.28 -3.38 12.24
C THR A 98 15.84 -3.92 12.14
N GLU A 99 15.64 -5.14 11.64
CA GLU A 99 14.31 -5.77 11.55
C GLU A 99 13.71 -6.03 12.95
N VAL A 100 14.50 -6.46 13.94
CA VAL A 100 13.96 -6.66 15.31
C VAL A 100 13.69 -5.32 16.01
N GLN A 101 14.47 -4.27 15.76
CA GLN A 101 14.12 -2.92 16.22
C GLN A 101 12.80 -2.41 15.61
N HIS A 102 12.53 -2.71 14.34
CA HIS A 102 11.25 -2.41 13.71
C HIS A 102 10.07 -3.14 14.38
N GLU A 103 10.25 -4.38 14.85
CA GLU A 103 9.23 -5.12 15.61
C GLU A 103 8.95 -4.48 16.98
N VAL A 104 9.98 -3.99 17.67
CA VAL A 104 9.82 -3.30 18.97
C VAL A 104 9.18 -1.91 18.84
N PHE A 105 9.60 -1.09 17.87
CA PHE A 105 9.24 0.35 17.81
C PHE A 105 8.42 0.78 16.59
N GLY A 106 8.50 0.05 15.47
CA GLY A 106 7.90 0.40 14.19
C GLY A 106 6.59 -0.35 13.92
N LEU A 107 6.31 -0.57 12.64
CA LEU A 107 5.23 -1.42 12.13
C LEU A 107 5.64 -2.91 12.00
N GLY A 108 6.75 -3.29 12.63
CA GLY A 108 7.27 -4.66 12.62
C GLY A 108 7.56 -5.18 11.20
N PRO A 109 7.09 -6.39 10.85
CA PRO A 109 7.35 -6.99 9.54
C PRO A 109 6.86 -6.13 8.36
N LEU A 110 5.91 -5.22 8.59
CA LEU A 110 5.35 -4.34 7.55
C LEU A 110 6.28 -3.18 7.16
N GLU A 111 7.28 -2.82 7.98
CA GLU A 111 8.20 -1.70 7.68
C GLU A 111 8.90 -1.86 6.34
N THR A 112 9.28 -3.08 5.96
CA THR A 112 9.92 -3.37 4.67
C THR A 112 8.95 -3.13 3.50
N LEU A 113 7.69 -3.54 3.64
CA LEU A 113 6.65 -3.35 2.62
C LEU A 113 6.19 -1.89 2.53
N MET A 114 6.21 -1.15 3.64
CA MET A 114 5.87 0.28 3.71
C MET A 114 6.97 1.19 3.15
N LYS A 115 8.21 0.69 3.00
CA LYS A 115 9.33 1.44 2.39
C LYS A 115 9.48 1.21 0.89
N ASP A 116 8.83 0.19 0.35
CA ASP A 116 8.92 -0.21 -1.05
C ASP A 116 8.03 0.67 -1.95
N PRO A 117 8.56 1.46 -2.89
CA PRO A 117 7.76 2.43 -3.64
C PRO A 117 6.74 1.79 -4.61
N GLU A 118 6.87 0.50 -4.93
CA GLU A 118 5.98 -0.20 -5.87
C GLU A 118 4.73 -0.77 -5.21
N VAL A 119 4.72 -0.90 -3.87
CA VAL A 119 3.62 -1.47 -3.10
C VAL A 119 2.53 -0.41 -2.88
N THR A 120 1.35 -0.63 -3.45
CA THR A 120 0.18 0.25 -3.25
C THR A 120 -0.69 -0.19 -2.08
N ASP A 121 -0.82 -1.49 -1.88
CA ASP A 121 -1.70 -2.09 -0.87
C ASP A 121 -0.99 -3.23 -0.15
N ILE A 122 -1.28 -3.42 1.14
CA ILE A 122 -0.78 -4.50 1.98
C ILE A 122 -1.98 -5.15 2.67
N LEU A 123 -2.20 -6.44 2.41
CA LEU A 123 -3.34 -7.20 2.93
C LEU A 123 -2.85 -8.35 3.81
N VAL A 124 -3.14 -8.28 5.10
CA VAL A 124 -2.83 -9.30 6.10
C VAL A 124 -4.11 -10.06 6.44
N ASN A 125 -4.22 -11.30 5.97
CA ASN A 125 -5.41 -12.14 6.20
C ASN A 125 -5.35 -12.89 7.54
N ASN A 126 -4.15 -13.08 8.09
CA ASN A 126 -3.84 -13.63 9.40
C ASN A 126 -2.32 -13.48 9.63
N HIS A 127 -1.82 -13.88 10.81
CA HIS A 127 -0.40 -13.75 11.15
C HIS A 127 0.56 -14.42 10.13
N SER A 128 0.12 -15.43 9.37
CA SER A 128 0.96 -16.20 8.43
C SER A 128 0.80 -15.83 6.95
N GLN A 129 -0.17 -14.98 6.60
CA GLN A 129 -0.56 -14.69 5.22
C GLN A 129 -0.62 -13.18 4.94
N VAL A 130 0.46 -12.66 4.35
CA VAL A 130 0.57 -11.27 3.91
C VAL A 130 0.71 -11.20 2.39
N TYR A 131 -0.16 -10.43 1.77
CA TYR A 131 -0.14 -10.10 0.35
C TYR A 131 0.16 -8.62 0.15
N VAL A 132 0.66 -8.26 -1.04
CA VAL A 132 0.80 -6.87 -1.49
C VAL A 132 0.23 -6.70 -2.89
N GLU A 133 -0.27 -5.51 -3.20
CA GLU A 133 -0.52 -5.11 -4.58
C GLU A 133 0.70 -4.36 -5.13
N ARG A 134 1.20 -4.80 -6.29
CA ARG A 134 2.19 -4.11 -7.11
C ARG A 134 1.64 -3.99 -8.53
N TYR A 135 1.69 -2.80 -9.10
CA TYR A 135 1.25 -2.55 -10.49
C TYR A 135 -0.15 -3.12 -10.83
N GLY A 136 -1.10 -3.09 -9.88
CA GLY A 136 -2.45 -3.64 -10.07
C GLY A 136 -2.55 -5.17 -9.98
N LYS A 137 -1.53 -5.86 -9.46
CA LYS A 137 -1.51 -7.32 -9.27
C LYS A 137 -1.26 -7.68 -7.80
N LEU A 138 -2.08 -8.59 -7.28
CA LEU A 138 -1.93 -9.12 -5.93
C LEU A 138 -0.89 -10.25 -5.89
N GLU A 139 0.11 -10.10 -5.04
CA GLU A 139 1.23 -11.01 -4.89
C GLU A 139 1.36 -11.47 -3.43
N LYS A 140 1.64 -12.75 -3.20
CA LYS A 140 1.90 -13.26 -1.84
C LYS A 140 3.34 -12.97 -1.45
N THR A 141 3.55 -12.44 -0.25
CA THR A 141 4.89 -12.16 0.29
C THR A 141 5.40 -13.27 1.22
N GLU A 142 6.71 -13.27 1.49
CA GLU A 142 7.31 -14.06 2.55
C GLU A 142 7.31 -13.35 3.93
N VAL A 143 6.73 -12.16 4.01
CA VAL A 143 6.57 -11.42 5.27
C VAL A 143 5.51 -12.11 6.12
N ARG A 144 5.83 -12.38 7.39
CA ARG A 144 4.95 -13.06 8.34
C ARG A 144 5.10 -12.44 9.74
N PHE A 145 4.04 -12.56 10.53
CA PHE A 145 4.03 -12.27 11.95
C PHE A 145 4.22 -13.58 12.74
N ARG A 146 4.88 -13.49 13.89
CA ARG A 146 5.15 -14.62 14.79
C ARG A 146 3.87 -15.40 15.16
N ASP A 147 2.84 -14.67 15.59
CA ASP A 147 1.56 -15.18 16.08
C ASP A 147 0.49 -14.07 16.00
N ASP A 148 -0.77 -14.41 16.23
CA ASP A 148 -1.88 -13.46 16.26
C ASP A 148 -1.71 -12.37 17.33
N ALA A 149 -1.08 -12.70 18.46
CA ALA A 149 -0.77 -11.72 19.51
C ALA A 149 0.21 -10.64 19.02
N HIS A 150 1.20 -11.00 18.21
CA HIS A 150 2.10 -10.04 17.56
C HIS A 150 1.38 -9.13 16.57
N LEU A 151 0.45 -9.70 15.78
CA LEU A 151 -0.35 -8.92 14.85
C LEU A 151 -1.29 -7.96 15.60
N MET A 152 -1.95 -8.41 16.67
CA MET A 152 -2.73 -7.55 17.58
C MET A 152 -1.89 -6.40 18.14
N GLN A 153 -0.69 -6.67 18.66
CA GLN A 153 0.21 -5.63 19.19
C GLN A 153 0.56 -4.56 18.15
N ILE A 154 0.72 -4.94 16.88
CA ILE A 154 0.99 -3.99 15.78
C ILE A 154 -0.27 -3.21 15.39
N ILE A 155 -1.43 -3.86 15.33
CA ILE A 155 -2.74 -3.21 15.09
C ILE A 155 -3.01 -2.18 16.19
N GLU A 156 -2.91 -2.54 17.47
CA GLU A 156 -3.09 -1.64 18.61
C GLU A 156 -2.11 -0.46 18.57
N ARG A 157 -0.84 -0.68 18.20
CA ARG A 157 0.17 0.37 18.05
C ARG A 157 -0.14 1.33 16.90
N ILE A 158 -0.66 0.85 15.78
CA ILE A 158 -1.14 1.68 14.66
C ILE A 158 -2.31 2.54 15.10
N VAL A 159 -3.31 1.90 15.71
CA VAL A 159 -4.61 2.47 16.05
C VAL A 159 -4.51 3.49 17.20
N SER A 160 -3.67 3.23 18.21
CA SER A 160 -3.41 4.16 19.31
C SER A 160 -2.68 5.44 18.87
N ARG A 161 -1.72 5.33 17.94
CA ARG A 161 -0.99 6.50 17.38
C ARG A 161 -1.91 7.53 16.70
N VAL A 162 -3.08 7.10 16.22
CA VAL A 162 -4.06 7.95 15.53
C VAL A 162 -5.26 8.32 16.41
N GLY A 163 -5.18 8.07 17.73
CA GLY A 163 -6.25 8.39 18.68
C GLY A 163 -7.51 7.53 18.52
N ARG A 164 -7.39 6.35 17.93
CA ARG A 164 -8.47 5.35 17.80
C ARG A 164 -8.28 4.22 18.81
N ARG A 165 -9.27 3.33 18.90
CA ARG A 165 -9.24 2.10 19.69
C ARG A 165 -9.83 0.95 18.89
N VAL A 166 -9.38 -0.27 19.21
CA VAL A 166 -9.92 -1.53 18.72
C VAL A 166 -9.76 -2.55 19.85
N ASP A 167 -10.85 -3.21 20.22
CA ASP A 167 -10.94 -4.18 21.31
C ASP A 167 -12.22 -5.02 21.13
N GLU A 168 -12.46 -6.03 21.99
CA GLU A 168 -13.62 -6.92 21.85
C GLU A 168 -14.98 -6.21 21.82
N SER A 169 -15.08 -4.99 22.38
CA SER A 169 -16.31 -4.17 22.34
C SER A 169 -16.44 -3.33 21.07
N SER A 170 -15.33 -3.07 20.39
CA SER A 170 -15.23 -2.34 19.12
C SER A 170 -14.24 -3.05 18.19
N PRO A 171 -14.59 -4.24 17.65
CA PRO A 171 -13.66 -5.14 16.98
C PRO A 171 -13.34 -4.76 15.52
N MET A 172 -13.73 -3.56 15.08
CA MET A 172 -13.46 -3.01 13.75
C MET A 172 -12.98 -1.57 13.89
N VAL A 173 -12.00 -1.17 13.08
CA VAL A 173 -11.48 0.20 13.09
C VAL A 173 -11.00 0.65 11.72
N ASP A 174 -11.36 1.89 11.37
CA ASP A 174 -10.81 2.64 10.25
C ASP A 174 -9.96 3.81 10.75
N ALA A 175 -8.78 3.95 10.15
CA ALA A 175 -7.72 4.85 10.56
C ALA A 175 -7.00 5.46 9.36
N ARG A 176 -6.37 6.62 9.57
CA ARG A 176 -5.40 7.20 8.64
C ARG A 176 -4.07 7.44 9.37
N LEU A 177 -3.01 6.85 8.85
CA LEU A 177 -1.64 7.00 9.33
C LEU A 177 -1.09 8.42 9.06
N PRO A 178 -0.02 8.86 9.75
CA PRO A 178 0.58 10.19 9.56
C PRO A 178 1.13 10.46 8.15
N ASP A 179 1.46 9.42 7.38
CA ASP A 179 1.86 9.50 5.97
C ASP A 179 0.66 9.68 5.01
N GLY A 180 -0.57 9.63 5.53
CA GLY A 180 -1.83 9.68 4.77
C GLY A 180 -2.42 8.31 4.45
N SER A 181 -1.70 7.21 4.68
CA SER A 181 -2.11 5.85 4.34
C SER A 181 -3.36 5.44 5.11
N ARG A 182 -4.29 4.76 4.45
CA ARG A 182 -5.53 4.27 5.07
C ARG A 182 -5.30 2.89 5.67
N VAL A 183 -5.84 2.68 6.85
CA VAL A 183 -5.77 1.40 7.56
C VAL A 183 -7.17 0.97 7.98
N ASN A 184 -7.53 -0.26 7.65
CA ASN A 184 -8.68 -0.95 8.19
C ASN A 184 -8.20 -2.19 8.95
N ALA A 185 -8.74 -2.45 10.14
CA ALA A 185 -8.46 -3.68 10.88
C ALA A 185 -9.75 -4.27 11.48
N ILE A 186 -9.82 -5.60 11.49
CA ILE A 186 -10.91 -6.39 12.06
C ILE A 186 -10.29 -7.48 12.93
N ILE A 187 -10.77 -7.63 14.15
CA ILE A 187 -10.20 -8.56 15.14
C ILE A 187 -11.24 -9.63 15.57
N PRO A 188 -10.82 -10.71 16.25
CA PRO A 188 -11.75 -11.62 16.91
C PRO A 188 -12.70 -10.88 17.87
N PRO A 189 -13.97 -11.30 18.01
CA PRO A 189 -14.56 -12.52 17.47
C PRO A 189 -15.10 -12.40 16.02
N LEU A 190 -14.98 -11.24 15.35
CA LEU A 190 -15.48 -11.07 13.98
C LEU A 190 -14.57 -11.72 12.94
N ALA A 191 -13.25 -11.59 13.12
CA ALA A 191 -12.27 -12.29 12.30
C ALA A 191 -11.98 -13.68 12.90
N LEU A 192 -12.49 -14.73 12.24
CA LEU A 192 -12.46 -16.10 12.76
C LEU A 192 -11.07 -16.74 12.72
N ASP A 193 -10.27 -16.41 11.70
CA ASP A 193 -8.94 -16.97 11.45
C ASP A 193 -7.80 -16.11 12.05
N GLY A 194 -8.10 -15.36 13.12
CA GLY A 194 -7.20 -14.40 13.73
C GLY A 194 -7.39 -12.97 13.20
N PRO A 195 -6.57 -11.99 13.64
CA PRO A 195 -6.72 -10.58 13.25
C PRO A 195 -6.44 -10.34 11.77
N ILE A 196 -7.19 -9.41 11.18
CA ILE A 196 -7.07 -8.98 9.77
C ILE A 196 -6.68 -7.50 9.75
N LEU A 197 -5.76 -7.14 8.83
CA LEU A 197 -5.26 -5.78 8.65
C LEU A 197 -5.08 -5.47 7.17
N SER A 198 -5.74 -4.43 6.68
CA SER A 198 -5.57 -3.90 5.31
C SER A 198 -5.00 -2.49 5.37
N ILE A 199 -3.89 -2.24 4.66
CA ILE A 199 -3.28 -0.92 4.52
C ILE A 199 -3.27 -0.54 3.03
N ARG A 200 -4.00 0.53 2.68
CA ARG A 200 -3.92 1.15 1.35
C ARG A 200 -3.03 2.38 1.44
N ARG A 201 -1.86 2.30 0.81
CA ARG A 201 -0.78 3.27 1.02
C ARG A 201 -1.05 4.59 0.31
N PHE A 202 -0.80 5.66 1.03
CA PHE A 202 -0.64 6.99 0.46
C PHE A 202 0.83 7.15 0.04
N GLY A 203 1.07 7.81 -1.09
CA GLY A 203 2.43 8.21 -1.45
C GLY A 203 3.00 7.64 -2.75
N ALA A 204 2.39 6.62 -3.38
CA ALA A 204 2.72 6.28 -4.77
C ALA A 204 2.63 7.54 -5.64
N GLU A 205 3.62 7.79 -6.49
CA GLU A 205 3.58 8.94 -7.41
C GLU A 205 2.36 8.76 -8.33
N PRO A 206 1.47 9.76 -8.43
CA PRO A 206 0.32 9.64 -9.30
C PRO A 206 0.82 9.58 -10.75
N LEU A 207 0.37 8.56 -11.51
CA LEU A 207 0.63 8.50 -12.93
C LEU A 207 0.26 9.83 -13.60
N THR A 208 1.09 10.26 -14.55
CA THR A 208 0.81 11.41 -15.40
C THR A 208 0.14 10.95 -16.69
N MET A 209 -0.45 11.89 -17.44
CA MET A 209 -0.99 11.57 -18.76
C MET A 209 0.09 11.04 -19.73
N LYS A 210 1.37 11.41 -19.55
CA LYS A 210 2.47 10.87 -20.37
C LYS A 210 2.67 9.38 -20.10
N ASP A 211 2.55 8.97 -18.84
CA ASP A 211 2.72 7.57 -18.45
C ASP A 211 1.53 6.74 -18.97
N LEU A 212 0.31 7.27 -18.91
CA LEU A 212 -0.87 6.63 -19.52
C LEU A 212 -0.74 6.45 -21.05
N VAL A 213 -0.09 7.39 -21.74
CA VAL A 213 0.23 7.26 -23.19
C VAL A 213 1.32 6.20 -23.42
N GLN A 214 2.40 6.21 -22.63
CA GLN A 214 3.48 5.21 -22.73
C GLN A 214 2.99 3.78 -22.44
N LEU A 215 2.07 3.63 -21.49
CA LEU A 215 1.40 2.36 -21.16
C LEU A 215 0.32 1.96 -22.20
N ASN A 216 0.13 2.74 -23.27
CA ASN A 216 -0.92 2.56 -24.29
C ASN A 216 -2.36 2.52 -23.70
N SER A 217 -2.56 3.08 -22.51
CA SER A 217 -3.86 3.16 -21.85
C SER A 217 -4.73 4.30 -22.40
N VAL A 218 -4.09 5.37 -22.88
CA VAL A 218 -4.75 6.52 -23.54
C VAL A 218 -3.97 6.88 -24.80
N PRO A 219 -4.56 6.91 -26.01
CA PRO A 219 -3.88 7.40 -27.21
C PRO A 219 -3.51 8.88 -27.09
N GLU A 220 -2.35 9.28 -27.61
CA GLU A 220 -1.86 10.67 -27.53
C GLU A 220 -2.86 11.71 -28.08
N GLN A 221 -3.58 11.37 -29.15
CA GLN A 221 -4.60 12.24 -29.74
C GLN A 221 -5.79 12.45 -28.79
N ILE A 222 -6.14 11.43 -27.99
CA ILE A 222 -7.20 11.52 -26.97
C ILE A 222 -6.71 12.32 -25.76
N ALA A 223 -5.44 12.23 -25.38
CA ALA A 223 -4.87 13.05 -24.31
C ALA A 223 -4.98 14.56 -24.62
N GLU A 224 -4.69 14.98 -25.86
CA GLU A 224 -4.87 16.38 -26.27
C GLU A 224 -6.35 16.80 -26.34
N VAL A 225 -7.27 15.90 -26.70
CA VAL A 225 -8.72 16.18 -26.62
C VAL A 225 -9.17 16.36 -25.17
N LEU A 226 -8.78 15.47 -24.24
CA LEU A 226 -9.11 15.58 -22.82
C LEU A 226 -8.57 16.89 -22.20
N LYS A 227 -7.34 17.25 -22.54
CA LYS A 227 -6.70 18.52 -22.18
C LYS A 227 -7.48 19.73 -22.71
N ALA A 228 -7.96 19.69 -23.96
CA ALA A 228 -8.82 20.73 -24.52
C ALA A 228 -10.14 20.83 -23.74
N CYS A 229 -10.82 19.70 -23.47
CA CYS A 229 -12.05 19.66 -22.68
C CYS A 229 -11.89 20.32 -21.30
N VAL A 230 -10.82 19.97 -20.56
CA VAL A 230 -10.55 20.55 -19.23
C VAL A 230 -10.27 22.05 -19.30
N ARG A 231 -9.43 22.50 -20.26
CA ARG A 231 -9.10 23.93 -20.40
C ARG A 231 -10.28 24.76 -20.91
N SER A 232 -11.18 24.18 -21.69
CA SER A 232 -12.44 24.79 -22.12
C SER A 232 -13.56 24.70 -21.06
N ARG A 233 -13.26 24.26 -19.83
CA ARG A 233 -14.22 24.10 -18.72
C ARG A 233 -15.44 23.24 -19.10
N LEU A 234 -15.26 22.21 -19.92
CA LEU A 234 -16.30 21.20 -20.11
C LEU A 234 -16.40 20.33 -18.85
N ASN A 235 -17.64 20.02 -18.44
CA ASN A 235 -17.90 19.08 -17.36
C ASN A 235 -17.57 17.65 -17.84
N VAL A 236 -16.85 16.87 -17.03
CA VAL A 236 -16.35 15.53 -17.41
C VAL A 236 -16.74 14.48 -16.37
N LEU A 237 -17.37 13.40 -16.82
CA LEU A 237 -17.67 12.21 -16.01
C LEU A 237 -16.91 11.01 -16.57
N ILE A 238 -16.12 10.34 -15.73
CA ILE A 238 -15.27 9.20 -16.10
C ILE A 238 -15.93 7.93 -15.56
N SER A 239 -16.58 7.14 -16.40
CA SER A 239 -17.25 5.90 -15.97
C SER A 239 -16.39 4.65 -16.21
N GLY A 240 -16.68 3.58 -15.48
CA GLY A 240 -15.95 2.31 -15.55
C GLY A 240 -16.10 1.44 -14.31
N GLY A 241 -15.68 0.18 -14.41
CA GLY A 241 -15.72 -0.77 -13.29
C GLY A 241 -14.80 -0.39 -12.12
N THR A 242 -14.92 -1.13 -11.02
CA THR A 242 -13.94 -1.10 -9.92
C THR A 242 -12.56 -1.49 -10.46
N GLY A 243 -11.51 -0.79 -10.05
CA GLY A 243 -10.14 -1.04 -10.53
C GLY A 243 -9.82 -0.57 -11.95
N ALA A 244 -10.78 -0.04 -12.72
CA ALA A 244 -10.58 0.38 -14.12
C ALA A 244 -9.77 1.69 -14.30
N GLY A 245 -9.07 2.18 -13.27
CA GLY A 245 -8.24 3.40 -13.35
C GLY A 245 -9.01 4.73 -13.41
N LYS A 246 -10.29 4.78 -13.03
CA LYS A 246 -11.11 6.02 -13.10
C LYS A 246 -10.47 7.20 -12.37
N THR A 247 -10.15 7.03 -11.09
CA THR A 247 -9.52 8.05 -10.23
C THR A 247 -8.13 8.44 -10.74
N THR A 248 -7.39 7.48 -11.30
CA THR A 248 -6.09 7.70 -11.95
C THR A 248 -6.22 8.62 -13.16
N LEU A 249 -7.18 8.36 -14.04
CA LEU A 249 -7.46 9.23 -15.20
C LEU A 249 -7.96 10.60 -14.75
N LEU A 250 -8.82 10.67 -13.72
CA LEU A 250 -9.27 11.94 -13.13
C LEU A 250 -8.07 12.78 -12.69
N ASN A 251 -7.16 12.18 -11.92
CA ASN A 251 -5.97 12.86 -11.40
C ASN A 251 -4.98 13.24 -12.53
N CYS A 252 -4.95 12.50 -13.64
CA CYS A 252 -4.18 12.89 -14.83
C CYS A 252 -4.77 14.12 -15.51
N ILE A 253 -6.09 14.17 -15.72
CA ILE A 253 -6.73 15.28 -16.46
C ILE A 253 -6.89 16.53 -15.59
N SER A 254 -6.98 16.41 -14.26
CA SER A 254 -7.01 17.56 -13.35
C SER A 254 -5.73 18.41 -13.41
N ASN A 255 -4.60 17.84 -13.83
CA ASN A 255 -3.36 18.59 -14.07
C ASN A 255 -3.44 19.55 -15.27
N TYR A 256 -4.51 19.51 -16.07
CA TYR A 256 -4.77 20.49 -17.13
C TYR A 256 -5.65 21.67 -16.67
N ILE A 257 -6.09 21.68 -15.41
CA ILE A 257 -6.79 22.83 -14.82
C ILE A 257 -5.79 23.98 -14.61
N PRO A 258 -6.08 25.21 -15.07
CA PRO A 258 -5.20 26.36 -14.86
C PRO A 258 -4.95 26.70 -13.38
N ASP A 259 -3.73 27.10 -13.03
CA ASP A 259 -3.32 27.42 -11.65
C ASP A 259 -4.06 28.61 -11.02
N ASN A 260 -4.69 29.46 -11.85
CA ASN A 260 -5.47 30.61 -11.41
C ASN A 260 -6.93 30.28 -11.03
N GLU A 261 -7.32 29.00 -11.03
CA GLU A 261 -8.67 28.53 -10.68
C GLU A 261 -8.67 27.92 -9.27
N ARG A 262 -9.68 28.28 -8.45
CA ARG A 262 -9.88 27.71 -7.11
C ARG A 262 -10.62 26.38 -7.21
N ILE A 263 -9.99 25.29 -6.77
CA ILE A 263 -10.52 23.94 -6.90
C ILE A 263 -10.95 23.42 -5.53
N VAL A 264 -12.17 22.89 -5.42
CA VAL A 264 -12.61 22.13 -4.23
C VAL A 264 -12.72 20.66 -4.60
N THR A 265 -11.95 19.77 -3.96
CA THR A 265 -12.13 18.32 -4.06
C THR A 265 -13.00 17.80 -2.92
N ILE A 266 -13.87 16.85 -3.20
CA ILE A 266 -14.76 16.18 -2.24
C ILE A 266 -14.65 14.68 -2.47
N GLU A 267 -14.20 13.95 -1.45
CA GLU A 267 -13.91 12.52 -1.57
C GLU A 267 -14.37 11.80 -0.30
N ASP A 268 -14.80 10.53 -0.40
CA ASP A 268 -15.00 9.71 0.81
C ASP A 268 -13.68 9.40 1.52
N SER A 269 -12.58 9.43 0.77
CA SER A 269 -11.22 9.51 1.29
C SER A 269 -10.32 10.14 0.26
N ALA A 270 -9.54 11.13 0.67
CA ALA A 270 -8.71 11.95 -0.20
C ALA A 270 -7.58 11.15 -0.87
N GLU A 271 -7.81 10.72 -2.10
CA GLU A 271 -6.90 10.02 -2.99
C GLU A 271 -6.31 10.97 -4.06
N LEU A 272 -7.04 12.02 -4.44
CA LEU A 272 -6.61 12.99 -5.44
C LEU A 272 -5.41 13.84 -4.96
N LYS A 273 -4.43 13.98 -5.86
CA LYS A 273 -3.16 14.68 -5.73
C LYS A 273 -2.98 15.67 -6.88
N LEU A 274 -3.80 16.71 -6.87
CA LEU A 274 -3.71 17.84 -7.80
C LEU A 274 -2.43 18.66 -7.54
N GLN A 275 -1.91 19.32 -8.59
CA GLN A 275 -0.64 20.05 -8.57
C GLN A 275 -0.79 21.57 -8.38
N GLN A 276 -2.01 22.09 -8.55
CA GLN A 276 -2.31 23.52 -8.43
C GLN A 276 -2.15 24.01 -6.97
N GLU A 277 -1.82 25.28 -6.77
CA GLU A 277 -1.67 25.85 -5.42
C GLU A 277 -3.03 26.01 -4.71
N HIS A 278 -4.06 26.45 -5.44
CA HIS A 278 -5.32 26.94 -4.85
C HIS A 278 -6.39 25.85 -4.64
N ILE A 279 -6.01 24.76 -3.98
CA ILE A 279 -6.87 23.60 -3.72
C ILE A 279 -7.45 23.64 -2.29
N VAL A 280 -8.74 23.33 -2.15
CA VAL A 280 -9.37 22.94 -0.89
C VAL A 280 -9.74 21.47 -0.98
N ARG A 281 -9.17 20.63 -0.11
CA ARG A 281 -9.47 19.19 -0.04
C ARG A 281 -10.48 18.94 1.08
N LEU A 282 -11.64 18.39 0.74
CA LEU A 282 -12.70 18.02 1.68
C LEU A 282 -12.87 16.50 1.68
N GLU A 283 -13.04 15.93 2.87
CA GLU A 283 -13.25 14.50 3.06
C GLU A 283 -14.54 14.28 3.87
N THR A 284 -15.29 13.22 3.56
CA THR A 284 -16.45 12.83 4.37
C THR A 284 -16.01 12.37 5.76
N ARG A 285 -16.96 12.36 6.69
CA ARG A 285 -16.73 11.82 8.02
C ARG A 285 -17.81 10.77 8.32
N PRO A 286 -17.44 9.49 8.53
CA PRO A 286 -18.42 8.52 9.02
C PRO A 286 -18.91 8.93 10.42
N ALA A 287 -20.04 8.36 10.83
CA ALA A 287 -20.52 8.52 12.20
C ALA A 287 -19.48 8.02 13.21
N ASN A 288 -19.48 8.58 14.43
CA ASN A 288 -18.78 7.99 15.56
C ASN A 288 -19.51 6.70 16.03
N ILE A 289 -18.94 6.01 17.03
CA ILE A 289 -19.49 4.77 17.60
C ILE A 289 -20.93 4.99 18.14
N GLU A 290 -21.28 6.22 18.53
CA GLU A 290 -22.60 6.62 19.03
C GLU A 290 -23.59 6.98 17.88
N GLY A 291 -23.21 6.79 16.62
CA GLY A 291 -24.03 7.12 15.45
C GLY A 291 -24.11 8.62 15.12
N SER A 292 -23.30 9.45 15.77
CA SER A 292 -23.36 10.92 15.66
C SER A 292 -22.20 11.53 14.85
N GLY A 293 -22.37 12.77 14.40
CA GLY A 293 -21.30 13.54 13.76
C GLY A 293 -20.93 13.12 12.34
N MET A 294 -21.73 12.28 11.67
CA MET A 294 -21.56 11.99 10.24
C MET A 294 -21.58 13.28 9.40
N VAL A 295 -20.75 13.35 8.36
CA VAL A 295 -20.73 14.41 7.34
C VAL A 295 -20.63 13.74 5.97
N THR A 296 -21.68 13.86 5.16
CA THR A 296 -21.82 13.15 3.87
C THR A 296 -21.22 13.95 2.71
N GLN A 297 -20.87 13.27 1.60
CA GLN A 297 -20.44 13.92 0.35
C GLN A 297 -21.42 15.02 -0.08
N ARG A 298 -22.73 14.73 0.02
CA ARG A 298 -23.82 15.65 -0.34
C ARG A 298 -23.79 16.97 0.44
N GLU A 299 -23.50 16.90 1.74
CA GLU A 299 -23.37 18.09 2.58
C GLU A 299 -22.13 18.90 2.22
N LEU A 300 -21.02 18.23 1.90
CA LEU A 300 -19.80 18.87 1.42
C LEU A 300 -20.00 19.57 0.07
N VAL A 301 -20.72 18.95 -0.89
CA VAL A 301 -21.05 19.58 -2.19
C VAL A 301 -21.86 20.86 -1.98
N ARG A 302 -22.90 20.81 -1.15
CA ARG A 302 -23.71 21.99 -0.79
C ARG A 302 -22.93 23.08 -0.08
N ASN A 303 -21.95 22.71 0.74
CA ASN A 303 -21.08 23.66 1.43
C ASN A 303 -20.04 24.27 0.48
N ALA A 304 -19.48 23.47 -0.45
CA ALA A 304 -18.51 23.91 -1.45
C ALA A 304 -19.05 25.03 -2.35
N LEU A 305 -20.34 25.01 -2.69
CA LEU A 305 -21.01 26.11 -3.42
C LEU A 305 -20.89 27.48 -2.72
N ARG A 306 -20.62 27.52 -1.41
CA ARG A 306 -20.40 28.77 -0.64
C ARG A 306 -18.93 29.15 -0.50
N MET A 307 -18.00 28.30 -0.96
CA MET A 307 -16.55 28.50 -0.87
C MET A 307 -15.94 29.29 -2.04
N ARG A 308 -16.79 29.83 -2.94
CA ARG A 308 -16.43 30.48 -4.21
C ARG A 308 -15.43 29.64 -5.05
N PRO A 309 -15.71 28.36 -5.34
CA PRO A 309 -14.88 27.56 -6.22
C PRO A 309 -15.04 28.02 -7.68
N ASP A 310 -13.98 27.92 -8.46
CA ASP A 310 -14.06 27.90 -9.93
C ASP A 310 -14.48 26.48 -10.40
N ARG A 311 -14.04 25.43 -9.70
CA ARG A 311 -14.41 24.03 -9.98
C ARG A 311 -14.71 23.24 -8.71
N ILE A 312 -15.67 22.31 -8.82
CA ILE A 312 -15.91 21.27 -7.83
C ILE A 312 -15.55 19.92 -8.47
N ILE A 313 -14.69 19.16 -7.80
CA ILE A 313 -14.32 17.80 -8.20
C ILE A 313 -14.86 16.85 -7.14
N VAL A 314 -15.68 15.89 -7.55
CA VAL A 314 -16.18 14.84 -6.66
C VAL A 314 -15.45 13.56 -7.02
N GLY A 315 -14.77 12.92 -6.07
CA GLY A 315 -13.89 11.79 -6.36
C GLY A 315 -14.63 10.60 -6.98
N GLU A 316 -15.81 10.27 -6.42
CA GLU A 316 -16.71 9.26 -6.95
C GLU A 316 -18.14 9.54 -6.48
N VAL A 317 -19.09 9.54 -7.42
CA VAL A 317 -20.52 9.76 -7.16
C VAL A 317 -21.26 8.43 -7.11
N ARG A 318 -21.91 8.13 -5.98
CA ARG A 318 -22.59 6.86 -5.68
C ARG A 318 -24.05 7.00 -5.24
N GLY A 319 -24.53 8.23 -5.00
CA GLY A 319 -25.79 8.49 -4.32
C GLY A 319 -26.38 9.88 -4.55
N GLY A 320 -26.98 10.44 -3.50
CA GLY A 320 -27.81 11.66 -3.58
C GLY A 320 -27.05 12.94 -3.93
N GLU A 321 -25.74 12.95 -3.75
CA GLU A 321 -24.82 14.02 -4.17
C GLU A 321 -24.75 14.20 -5.70
N ALA A 322 -25.10 13.17 -6.48
CA ALA A 322 -25.19 13.26 -7.95
C ALA A 322 -26.08 14.43 -8.41
N LEU A 323 -27.23 14.61 -7.76
CA LEU A 323 -28.18 15.68 -8.10
C LEU A 323 -27.60 17.06 -7.77
N ASP A 324 -27.01 17.21 -6.59
CA ASP A 324 -26.42 18.47 -6.15
C ASP A 324 -25.16 18.82 -6.97
N MET A 325 -24.39 17.82 -7.44
CA MET A 325 -23.28 18.01 -8.38
C MET A 325 -23.76 18.45 -9.77
N MET A 326 -24.77 17.79 -10.33
CA MET A 326 -25.38 18.18 -11.62
C MET A 326 -26.01 19.58 -11.55
N GLN A 327 -26.54 19.97 -10.38
CA GLN A 327 -26.98 21.35 -10.13
C GLN A 327 -25.80 22.32 -10.10
N ALA A 328 -24.67 21.98 -9.47
CA ALA A 328 -23.46 22.82 -9.49
C ALA A 328 -22.96 23.07 -10.92
N MET A 329 -22.84 21.99 -11.72
CA MET A 329 -22.49 22.02 -13.14
C MET A 329 -23.41 22.91 -13.98
N ASN A 330 -24.67 23.05 -13.60
CA ASN A 330 -25.67 23.87 -14.30
C ASN A 330 -25.83 25.29 -13.71
N THR A 331 -25.10 25.62 -12.64
CA THR A 331 -25.22 26.90 -11.90
C THR A 331 -23.88 27.62 -11.77
N GLY A 332 -23.10 27.64 -12.84
CA GLY A 332 -21.90 28.47 -12.97
C GLY A 332 -20.61 27.86 -12.40
N HIS A 333 -20.61 26.57 -12.06
CA HIS A 333 -19.42 25.82 -11.64
C HIS A 333 -18.97 24.86 -12.75
N ASP A 334 -18.74 25.44 -13.93
CA ASP A 334 -18.32 24.74 -15.15
C ASP A 334 -16.94 24.08 -14.98
N GLY A 335 -16.66 23.05 -15.77
CA GLY A 335 -15.39 22.34 -15.73
C GLY A 335 -15.25 21.39 -14.54
N SER A 336 -16.35 21.04 -13.88
CA SER A 336 -16.41 20.06 -12.80
C SER A 336 -16.13 18.64 -13.31
N ILE A 337 -15.48 17.81 -12.49
CA ILE A 337 -14.99 16.47 -12.87
C ILE A 337 -15.40 15.43 -11.81
N SER A 338 -15.83 14.23 -12.23
CA SER A 338 -16.10 13.11 -11.32
C SER A 338 -15.86 11.73 -11.95
N THR A 339 -15.86 10.70 -11.12
CA THR A 339 -16.01 9.28 -11.50
C THR A 339 -17.34 8.70 -11.03
#